data_AF-A0A538TIJ9-F1
#
_entry.id   AF-A0A538TIJ9-F1
#
_cell.length_a   1.000
_cell.length_b   1.000
_cell.length_c   1.000
_cell.angle_alpha   90.00
_cell.angle_beta   90.00
_cell.angle_gamma   90.00
#
_symmetry.space_group_name_H-M   'P 1'
#
loop_
_entity.id
_entity.type
_entity.pdbx_description
1 polymer ?
#
loop_
_entity_poly.entity_id
_entity_poly.type
_entity_poly.pdbx_seq_one_letter_code
_entity_poly.pdbx_strand_id
1 'polypeptide(L)'
;MMSCKEVLDFLSSYLDEDLKQEVAVEMHKHIGMCSDCRAEFDTLTMTIKLYRHWEEPQMPPSCHDRLVKVLEIEKIRLKRDQSASGSGA
;
A
#
# COMPACT_ATOMS: atom_id res chain seq x y z
N MET A 1 8.89 27.22 -4.39
CA MET A 1 9.47 26.17 -5.25
C MET A 1 10.16 25.21 -4.31
N MET A 2 9.68 23.98 -4.28
CA MET A 2 10.21 22.93 -3.39
C MET A 2 11.64 22.53 -3.79
N SER A 3 12.47 22.21 -2.81
CA SER A 3 13.88 21.80 -2.96
C SER A 3 14.04 20.29 -3.16
N CYS A 4 15.18 19.85 -3.70
CA CYS A 4 15.50 18.42 -3.80
C CYS A 4 15.44 17.71 -2.44
N LYS A 5 15.91 18.39 -1.37
CA LYS A 5 15.87 17.84 -0.01
C LYS A 5 14.43 17.55 0.44
N GLU A 6 13.52 18.49 0.21
CA GLU A 6 12.10 18.29 0.54
C GLU A 6 11.47 17.18 -0.30
N VAL A 7 11.82 17.04 -1.59
CA VAL A 7 11.38 15.89 -2.41
C VAL A 7 11.77 14.58 -1.73
N LEU A 8 13.05 14.43 -1.40
CA LEU A 8 13.59 13.21 -0.81
C LEU A 8 12.96 12.91 0.56
N ASP A 9 12.73 13.93 1.37
CA ASP A 9 12.07 13.80 2.67
C ASP A 9 10.59 13.35 2.52
N PHE A 10 9.91 13.69 1.41
CA PHE A 10 8.52 13.30 1.14
C PHE A 10 8.35 11.98 0.37
N LEU A 11 9.41 11.43 -0.22
CA LEU A 11 9.32 10.22 -1.05
C LEU A 11 8.71 9.03 -0.30
N SER A 12 9.11 8.78 0.95
CA SER A 12 8.55 7.66 1.74
C SER A 12 7.04 7.84 1.95
N SER A 13 6.62 8.98 2.47
CA SER A 13 5.20 9.28 2.70
C SER A 13 4.38 9.22 1.41
N TYR A 14 4.94 9.63 0.28
CA TYR A 14 4.27 9.48 -1.02
C TYR A 14 4.04 8.01 -1.39
N LEU A 15 5.03 7.14 -1.17
CA LEU A 15 4.95 5.72 -1.49
C LEU A 15 4.03 4.94 -0.55
N ASP A 16 3.91 5.39 0.68
CA ASP A 16 3.01 4.83 1.69
C ASP A 16 1.57 5.36 1.55
N GLU A 17 1.28 6.17 0.52
CA GLU A 17 0.00 6.84 0.29
C GLU A 17 -0.44 7.75 1.46
N ASP A 18 0.52 8.23 2.26
CA ASP A 18 0.35 9.09 3.44
C ASP A 18 0.93 10.50 3.20
N LEU A 19 0.72 11.03 2.00
CA LEU A 19 1.12 12.39 1.64
C LEU A 19 -0.09 13.20 1.19
N LYS A 20 -0.22 14.42 1.73
CA LYS A 20 -1.26 15.37 1.31
C LYS A 20 -1.18 15.63 -0.19
N GLN A 21 -2.34 15.66 -0.85
CA GLN A 21 -2.43 15.77 -2.30
C GLN A 21 -1.74 17.03 -2.83
N GLU A 22 -1.83 18.15 -2.13
CA GLU A 22 -1.21 19.41 -2.53
C GLU A 22 0.32 19.32 -2.54
N VAL A 23 0.88 18.60 -1.56
CA VAL A 23 2.34 18.35 -1.46
C VAL A 23 2.78 17.39 -2.55
N ALA A 24 2.01 16.33 -2.80
CA ALA A 24 2.28 15.40 -3.89
C ALA A 24 2.33 16.12 -5.25
N VAL A 25 1.40 17.04 -5.53
CA VAL A 25 1.39 17.82 -6.78
C VAL A 25 2.65 18.67 -6.92
N GLU A 26 3.05 19.40 -5.87
CA GLU A 26 4.28 20.19 -5.91
C GLU A 26 5.53 19.30 -6.04
N MET A 27 5.50 18.12 -5.43
CA MET A 27 6.54 17.10 -5.56
C MET A 27 6.74 16.64 -7.01
N HIS A 28 5.65 16.28 -7.66
CA HIS A 28 5.65 15.87 -9.06
C HIS A 28 6.11 16.97 -10.00
N LYS A 29 5.81 18.25 -9.73
CA LYS A 29 6.36 19.37 -10.52
C LYS A 29 7.88 19.43 -10.43
N HIS A 30 8.46 19.28 -9.24
CA HIS A 30 9.92 19.29 -9.08
C HIS A 30 10.58 18.11 -9.80
N ILE A 31 10.05 16.89 -9.61
CA ILE A 31 10.50 15.68 -10.34
C ILE A 31 10.36 15.88 -11.87
N GLY A 32 9.36 16.66 -12.29
CA GLY A 32 9.15 17.20 -13.63
C GLY A 32 10.39 17.88 -14.24
N MET A 33 11.12 18.63 -13.42
CA MET A 33 12.12 19.62 -13.87
C MET A 33 13.55 19.31 -13.39
N CYS A 34 13.73 18.36 -12.47
CA CYS A 34 15.04 17.99 -11.92
C CYS A 34 15.40 16.55 -12.32
N SER A 35 16.52 16.39 -13.03
CA SER A 35 17.03 15.08 -13.46
C SER A 35 17.37 14.17 -12.28
N ASP A 36 17.95 14.73 -11.23
CA ASP A 36 18.44 13.96 -10.09
C ASP A 36 17.27 13.40 -9.28
N CYS A 37 16.28 14.24 -8.96
CA CYS A 37 15.07 13.78 -8.28
C CYS A 37 14.25 12.79 -9.12
N ARG A 38 14.28 12.92 -10.45
CA ARG A 38 13.67 11.93 -11.35
C ARG A 38 14.37 10.59 -11.29
N ALA A 39 15.70 10.57 -11.35
CA ALA A 39 16.47 9.34 -11.23
C ALA A 39 16.22 8.62 -9.89
N GLU A 40 16.16 9.36 -8.79
CA GLU A 40 15.83 8.81 -7.46
C GLU A 40 14.42 8.22 -7.42
N PHE A 41 13.42 8.98 -7.90
CA PHE A 41 12.03 8.52 -7.96
C PHE A 41 11.87 7.26 -8.82
N ASP A 42 12.48 7.24 -10.00
CA ASP A 42 12.42 6.10 -10.92
C ASP A 42 13.09 4.86 -10.31
N THR A 43 14.24 5.03 -9.65
CA THR A 43 14.96 3.95 -8.99
C THR A 43 14.14 3.33 -7.86
N LEU A 44 13.53 4.18 -7.02
CA LEU A 44 12.74 3.74 -5.87
C LEU A 44 11.45 3.03 -6.32
N THR A 45 10.74 3.59 -7.31
CA THR A 45 9.54 2.94 -7.87
C THR A 45 9.86 1.67 -8.63
N MET A 46 11.01 1.58 -9.29
CA MET A 46 11.47 0.34 -9.92
C MET A 46 11.78 -0.74 -8.88
N THR A 47 12.40 -0.37 -7.76
CA THR A 47 12.64 -1.31 -6.65
C THR A 47 11.32 -1.90 -6.15
N ILE A 48 10.29 -1.08 -5.92
CA ILE A 48 8.96 -1.55 -5.53
C ILE A 48 8.36 -2.50 -6.57
N LYS A 49 8.46 -2.15 -7.87
CA LYS A 49 7.98 -3.01 -8.94
C LYS A 49 8.67 -4.37 -8.93
N LEU A 50 9.99 -4.41 -8.76
CA LEU A 50 10.75 -5.65 -8.70
C LEU A 50 10.30 -6.53 -7.53
N TYR A 51 10.12 -5.98 -6.34
CA TYR A 51 9.62 -6.73 -5.18
C TYR A 51 8.19 -7.26 -5.38
N ARG A 52 7.31 -6.47 -6.01
CA ARG A 52 5.92 -6.89 -6.30
C ARG A 52 5.82 -8.00 -7.35
N HIS A 53 6.79 -8.08 -8.27
CA HIS A 53 6.83 -9.12 -9.31
C HIS A 53 7.80 -10.26 -8.96
N TRP A 54 8.46 -10.18 -7.81
CA TRP A 54 9.26 -11.27 -7.30
C TRP A 54 8.35 -12.45 -6.99
N GLU A 55 8.86 -13.67 -7.21
CA GLU A 55 8.11 -14.89 -6.93
C GLU A 55 7.68 -14.90 -5.45
N GLU A 56 6.36 -14.89 -5.22
CA GLU A 56 5.84 -14.86 -3.86
C GLU A 56 6.30 -16.11 -3.11
N PRO A 57 6.91 -15.95 -1.92
CA PRO A 57 7.23 -17.09 -1.10
C PRO A 57 5.93 -17.84 -0.76
N GLN A 58 5.91 -19.13 -1.03
CA GLN A 58 4.76 -19.98 -0.72
C GLN A 58 4.47 -19.91 0.78
N MET A 59 3.33 -19.31 1.14
CA MET A 59 2.89 -19.26 2.53
C MET A 59 2.57 -20.70 3.01
N PRO A 60 3.08 -21.13 4.17
CA PRO A 60 2.73 -22.44 4.70
C PRO A 60 1.21 -22.58 4.83
N PRO A 61 0.61 -23.71 4.38
CA PRO A 61 -0.84 -23.90 4.44
C PRO A 61 -1.43 -23.67 5.84
N SER A 62 -0.67 -24.01 6.88
CA SER A 62 -1.08 -23.84 8.28
C SER A 62 -1.21 -22.39 8.74
N CYS A 63 -0.62 -21.42 8.03
CA CYS A 63 -0.73 -20.00 8.36
C CYS A 63 -2.16 -19.49 8.18
N HIS A 64 -2.83 -19.90 7.09
CA HIS A 64 -4.22 -19.53 6.82
C HIS A 64 -5.14 -20.05 7.93
N ASP A 65 -5.02 -21.34 8.28
CA ASP A 65 -5.87 -21.95 9.31
C ASP A 65 -5.69 -21.32 10.69
N ARG A 66 -4.43 -21.01 11.05
CA ARG A 66 -4.12 -20.28 12.29
C ARG A 66 -4.73 -18.89 12.29
N LEU A 67 -4.65 -18.16 11.17
CA LEU A 67 -5.19 -16.81 11.05
C LEU A 67 -6.72 -16.81 11.17
N VAL A 68 -7.41 -17.71 10.46
CA VAL A 68 -8.87 -17.90 10.53
C VAL A 68 -9.32 -18.18 11.97
N LYS A 69 -8.57 -19.01 12.70
CA LYS A 69 -8.85 -19.36 14.09
C LYS A 69 -8.65 -18.17 15.04
N VAL A 70 -7.52 -17.46 14.93
CA VAL A 70 -7.19 -16.32 15.82
C VAL A 70 -8.17 -15.16 15.63
N LEU A 71 -8.54 -14.88 14.39
CA LEU A 71 -9.50 -13.82 14.06
C LEU A 71 -10.96 -14.25 14.21
N GLU A 72 -11.21 -15.51 14.61
CA GLU A 72 -12.54 -16.12 14.73
C GLU A 72 -13.43 -15.94 13.49
N ILE A 73 -12.83 -15.95 12.29
CA ILE A 73 -13.52 -15.59 11.03
C ILE A 73 -14.76 -16.45 10.79
N GLU A 74 -14.70 -17.75 11.11
CA GLU A 74 -15.86 -18.65 10.99
C GLU A 74 -17.06 -18.19 11.82
N LYS A 75 -16.83 -17.67 13.04
CA LYS A 75 -17.93 -17.13 13.87
C LYS A 75 -18.50 -15.85 13.27
N ILE A 76 -17.66 -15.01 12.68
CA ILE A 76 -18.07 -13.77 12.01
C ILE A 76 -18.96 -14.09 10.80
N ARG A 77 -18.57 -15.08 9.97
CA ARG A 77 -19.35 -15.55 8.82
C ARG A 77 -20.72 -16.08 9.24
N LEU A 78 -20.76 -16.96 10.24
CA LEU A 78 -22.01 -17.52 10.78
C LEU A 78 -22.98 -16.43 11.28
N LYS A 79 -22.48 -15.41 11.97
CA LYS A 79 -23.31 -14.28 12.44
C LYS A 79 -23.88 -13.44 11.28
N ARG A 80 -23.10 -13.24 10.22
CA ARG A 80 -23.52 -12.49 9.02
C ARG A 80 -24.61 -13.23 8.26
N ASP A 81 -24.47 -14.54 8.10
CA ASP A 81 -25.43 -15.34 7.33
C ASP A 81 -26.79 -15.45 8.08
N GLN A 82 -26.76 -15.47 9.41
CA GLN A 82 -27.95 -15.40 10.26
C GLN A 82 -28.67 -14.05 10.22
N SER A 83 -27.93 -12.95 10.02
CA SER A 83 -28.49 -11.60 9.90
C SER A 83 -29.04 -11.32 8.49
N ALA A 84 -28.51 -11.96 7.45
CA ALA A 84 -29.06 -11.91 6.09
C ALA A 84 -30.39 -12.69 5.95
N SER A 85 -30.61 -13.75 6.74
CA SER A 85 -31.88 -14.49 6.78
C SER A 85 -33.00 -13.80 7.60
N GLY A 86 -32.74 -12.63 8.20
CA GLY A 86 -33.67 -11.94 9.11
C GLY A 86 -34.39 -10.70 8.54
N SER A 87 -34.15 -10.30 7.28
CA SER A 87 -34.90 -9.21 6.63
C SER A 87 -35.98 -9.80 5.73
N GLY A 88 -37.07 -10.25 6.35
CA GLY A 88 -38.17 -10.91 5.66
C GLY A 88 -39.28 -11.31 6.62
N ALA A 89 -39.80 -10.36 7.40
CA ALA A 89 -41.10 -10.41 8.06
C ALA A 89 -41.59 -8.98 8.32
#